data_AF-A0A2G6R6R5-F1
#
_entry.id   AF-A0A2G6R6R5-F1
#
_cell.length_a   1.000
_cell.length_b   1.000
_cell.length_c   1.000
_cell.angle_alpha   90.00
_cell.angle_beta   90.00
_cell.angle_gamma   90.00
#
_symmetry.space_group_name_H-M   'P 1'
#
loop_
_entity.id
_entity.type
_entity.pdbx_description
1 polymer ?
#
loop_
_entity_poly.entity_id
_entity_poly.type
_entity_poly.pdbx_seq_one_letter_code
_entity_poly.pdbx_strand_id
1 'polypeptide(L)'
;MYKYKSAIEIENFDYVKQIVKRDFSLYSGRFLEKYFCEKLKLKKKYSQIGTYWERANQNEIDILAIDDLEKKIKIAEVKINPKKIDLEILKQKAKKIESKFKAYDIEYLGYSLENM
;
A
#
# COMPACT_ATOMS: atom_id res chain seq x y z
N MET A 1 -28.55 -9.37 14.27
CA MET A 1 -28.94 -8.18 15.05
C MET A 1 -27.86 -7.12 14.92
N TYR A 2 -28.24 -5.91 14.49
CA TYR A 2 -27.35 -4.80 14.13
C TYR A 2 -26.61 -4.24 15.36
N LYS A 3 -25.30 -4.51 15.48
CA LYS A 3 -24.47 -4.13 16.64
C LYS A 3 -24.22 -2.62 16.81
N TYR A 4 -24.71 -1.79 15.89
CA TYR A 4 -24.43 -0.34 15.86
C TYR A 4 -25.67 0.54 15.68
N LYS A 5 -26.89 -0.02 15.71
CA LYS A 5 -28.11 0.79 15.52
C LYS A 5 -28.35 1.79 16.67
N SER A 6 -28.00 1.42 17.90
CA SER A 6 -28.19 2.27 19.08
C SER A 6 -27.23 3.46 19.18
N ALA A 7 -26.14 3.48 18.40
CA ALA A 7 -25.20 4.60 18.37
C ALA A 7 -25.64 5.74 17.43
N ILE A 8 -26.66 5.49 16.59
CA ILE A 8 -27.21 6.48 15.66
C ILE A 8 -28.32 7.32 16.33
N GLU A 9 -28.96 6.80 17.40
CA GLU A 9 -30.04 7.49 18.14
C GLU A 9 -29.54 8.43 19.25
N ILE A 10 -28.29 8.31 19.66
CA ILE A 10 -27.65 9.31 20.53
C ILE A 10 -26.92 10.24 19.57
N GLU A 11 -27.29 11.52 19.53
CA GLU A 11 -26.71 12.61 18.71
C GLU A 11 -25.22 12.89 18.99
N ASN A 12 -24.45 11.87 19.37
CA ASN A 12 -23.03 11.91 19.54
C ASN A 12 -22.33 11.71 18.17
N PHE A 13 -22.68 12.58 17.22
CA PHE A 13 -22.00 12.70 15.94
C PHE A 13 -20.49 12.90 16.15
N ASP A 14 -20.07 13.50 17.25
CA ASP A 14 -18.66 13.64 17.62
C ASP A 14 -17.99 12.29 17.94
N TYR A 15 -18.64 11.41 18.68
CA TYR A 15 -18.14 10.05 18.95
C TYR A 15 -18.04 9.20 17.68
N VAL A 16 -19.06 9.25 16.80
CA VAL A 16 -19.01 8.57 15.50
C VAL A 16 -17.92 9.18 14.62
N LYS A 17 -17.79 10.52 14.59
CA LYS A 17 -16.73 11.23 13.88
C LYS A 17 -15.34 10.90 14.42
N GLN A 18 -15.19 10.66 15.73
CA GLN A 18 -13.93 10.22 16.32
C GLN A 18 -13.60 8.78 15.96
N ILE A 19 -14.56 7.87 15.95
CA ILE A 19 -14.36 6.49 15.46
C ILE A 19 -13.98 6.52 13.98
N VAL A 20 -14.75 7.25 13.16
CA VAL A 20 -14.46 7.41 11.74
C VAL A 20 -13.09 8.03 11.54
N LYS A 21 -12.71 9.12 12.24
CA LYS A 21 -11.36 9.70 12.14
C LYS A 21 -10.25 8.76 12.59
N ARG A 22 -10.48 7.99 13.66
CA ARG A 22 -9.54 7.01 14.21
C ARG A 22 -9.26 5.91 13.19
N ASP A 23 -10.33 5.33 12.65
CA ASP A 23 -10.23 4.23 11.69
C ASP A 23 -10.01 4.73 10.25
N PHE A 24 -10.21 6.02 9.98
CA PHE A 24 -9.99 6.64 8.67
C PHE A 24 -8.58 6.35 8.20
N SER A 25 -7.58 6.50 9.07
CA SER A 25 -6.18 6.20 8.71
C SER A 25 -5.96 4.75 8.26
N LEU A 26 -6.70 3.80 8.82
CA LEU A 26 -6.53 2.37 8.56
C LEU A 26 -7.29 1.94 7.30
N TYR A 27 -8.54 2.40 7.15
CA TYR A 27 -9.32 2.20 5.94
C TYR A 27 -8.75 2.95 4.73
N SER A 28 -8.21 4.16 4.95
CA SER A 28 -7.60 4.97 3.89
C SER A 28 -6.28 4.41 3.42
N GLY A 29 -5.51 3.70 4.26
CA GLY A 29 -4.29 3.02 3.85
C GLY A 29 -4.58 1.98 2.76
N ARG A 30 -5.48 1.05 3.05
CA ARG A 30 -5.92 0.03 2.08
C ARG A 30 -6.54 0.60 0.81
N PHE A 31 -7.31 1.69 0.96
CA PHE A 31 -7.86 2.39 -0.20
C PHE A 31 -6.76 2.99 -1.06
N LEU A 32 -5.76 3.63 -0.44
CA LEU A 32 -4.65 4.29 -1.13
C LEU A 32 -3.77 3.25 -1.85
N GLU A 33 -3.50 2.11 -1.22
CA GLU A 33 -2.81 0.97 -1.85
C GLU A 33 -3.55 0.49 -3.10
N LYS A 34 -4.86 0.27 -2.97
CA LYS A 34 -5.71 -0.13 -4.10
C LYS A 34 -5.69 0.92 -5.20
N TYR A 35 -5.81 2.21 -4.85
CA TYR A 35 -5.77 3.31 -5.81
C TYR A 35 -4.46 3.32 -6.62
N PHE A 36 -3.30 3.24 -5.97
CA PHE A 36 -2.01 3.22 -6.68
C PHE A 36 -1.78 1.95 -7.49
N CYS A 37 -2.23 0.80 -6.99
CA CYS A 37 -2.21 -0.45 -7.74
C CYS A 37 -3.04 -0.34 -9.04
N GLU A 38 -4.26 0.19 -8.97
CA GLU A 38 -5.09 0.43 -10.16
C GLU A 38 -4.48 1.49 -11.09
N LYS A 39 -3.94 2.60 -10.55
CA LYS A 39 -3.24 3.64 -11.32
C LYS A 39 -2.05 3.07 -12.11
N LEU A 40 -1.32 2.11 -11.53
CA LEU A 40 -0.21 1.42 -12.20
C LEU A 40 -0.71 0.40 -13.23
N LYS A 41 -1.77 -0.36 -12.95
CA LYS A 41 -2.42 -1.27 -13.91
C LYS A 41 -2.89 -0.54 -15.17
N LEU A 42 -3.44 0.67 -15.01
CA LEU A 42 -3.87 1.50 -16.14
C LEU A 42 -2.75 1.85 -17.12
N LYS A 43 -1.48 1.82 -16.69
CA LYS A 43 -0.33 2.02 -17.58
C LYS A 43 -0.10 0.84 -18.55
N LYS A 44 -0.76 -0.30 -18.34
CA LYS A 44 -0.74 -1.50 -19.21
C LYS A 44 0.65 -2.02 -19.61
N LYS A 45 1.68 -1.69 -18.84
CA LYS A 45 3.08 -2.09 -19.11
C LYS A 45 3.63 -3.14 -18.15
N TYR A 46 2.92 -3.40 -17.06
CA TYR A 46 3.36 -4.37 -16.05
C TYR A 46 2.80 -5.75 -16.39
N SER A 47 3.67 -6.75 -16.45
CA SER A 47 3.30 -8.16 -16.60
C SER A 47 2.66 -8.70 -15.33
N GLN A 48 3.07 -8.20 -14.16
CA GLN A 48 2.51 -8.56 -12.87
C GLN A 48 2.45 -7.35 -11.94
N ILE A 49 1.38 -7.23 -11.16
CA ILE A 49 1.25 -6.18 -10.15
C ILE A 49 0.38 -6.61 -8.99
N GLY A 50 0.83 -6.36 -7.76
CA GLY A 50 0.08 -6.63 -6.54
C GLY A 50 0.91 -6.43 -5.27
N THR A 51 0.32 -6.74 -4.13
CA THR A 51 1.02 -6.74 -2.83
C THR A 51 1.86 -8.00 -2.68
N TYR A 52 3.05 -7.88 -2.08
CA TYR A 52 3.95 -9.00 -1.84
C TYR A 52 4.09 -9.26 -0.33
N TRP A 53 3.96 -10.55 0.04
CA TRP A 53 4.08 -11.03 1.40
C TRP A 53 5.05 -12.19 1.47
N GLU A 54 5.97 -12.14 2.42
CA GLU A 54 6.83 -13.28 2.72
C GLU A 54 6.14 -14.30 3.62
N ARG A 55 6.54 -15.57 3.50
CA ARG A 55 6.09 -16.64 4.39
C ARG A 55 6.38 -16.26 5.84
N ALA A 56 5.44 -16.59 6.73
CA ALA A 56 5.47 -16.23 8.15
C ALA A 56 5.36 -14.72 8.46
N ASN A 57 4.76 -13.92 7.55
CA ASN A 57 4.47 -12.49 7.77
C ASN A 57 5.69 -11.64 8.15
N GLN A 58 6.90 -12.05 7.76
CA GLN A 58 8.12 -11.33 8.16
C GLN A 58 8.25 -9.98 7.45
N ASN A 59 7.89 -9.93 6.17
CA ASN A 59 7.99 -8.72 5.37
C ASN A 59 6.77 -8.55 4.48
N GLU A 60 6.24 -7.33 4.47
CA GLU A 60 5.16 -6.85 3.60
C GLU A 60 5.69 -5.74 2.70
N ILE A 61 5.35 -5.82 1.42
CA ILE A 61 5.58 -4.80 0.42
C ILE A 61 4.22 -4.48 -0.20
N ASP A 62 3.75 -3.25 0.05
CA ASP A 62 2.41 -2.79 -0.32
C ASP A 62 2.14 -2.94 -1.82
N ILE A 63 3.13 -2.58 -2.67
CA ILE A 63 3.04 -2.72 -4.12
C ILE A 63 4.37 -3.25 -4.71
N LEU A 64 4.26 -4.34 -5.46
CA LEU A 64 5.27 -4.88 -6.36
C LEU A 64 4.71 -4.90 -7.78
N ALA A 65 5.36 -4.21 -8.71
CA ALA A 65 4.99 -4.19 -10.12
C ALA A 65 6.18 -4.62 -10.99
N ILE A 66 6.01 -5.66 -11.79
CA ILE A 66 7.04 -6.27 -12.63
C ILE A 66 6.71 -5.97 -14.08
N ASP A 67 7.72 -5.56 -14.84
CA ASP A 67 7.70 -5.37 -16.29
C ASP A 67 8.75 -6.32 -16.90
N ASP A 68 8.28 -7.48 -17.36
CA ASP A 68 9.14 -8.52 -17.94
C ASP A 68 9.76 -8.17 -19.29
N LEU A 69 9.12 -7.23 -20.02
CA LEU A 69 9.59 -6.77 -21.33
C LEU A 69 10.80 -5.87 -21.16
N GLU A 70 10.69 -4.86 -20.29
CA GLU A 70 11.76 -3.89 -20.03
C GLU A 70 12.74 -4.35 -18.96
N LYS A 71 12.52 -5.52 -18.35
CA LYS A 71 13.27 -6.01 -17.19
C LYS A 71 13.32 -4.98 -16.06
N LYS A 72 12.18 -4.40 -15.72
CA LYS A 72 12.05 -3.39 -14.66
C LYS A 72 11.11 -3.88 -13.56
N ILE A 73 11.43 -3.53 -12.32
CA ILE A 73 10.57 -3.80 -11.16
C ILE A 73 10.40 -2.50 -10.40
N LYS A 74 9.15 -2.20 -10.02
CA LYS A 74 8.84 -1.14 -9.08
C LYS A 74 8.39 -1.74 -7.76
N ILE A 75 9.06 -1.35 -6.70
CA ILE A 75 8.75 -1.73 -5.33
C ILE A 75 8.32 -0.45 -4.62
N ALA A 76 7.11 -0.42 -4.09
CA ALA A 76 6.59 0.77 -3.44
C ALA A 76 5.94 0.48 -2.08
N GLU A 77 6.13 1.42 -1.18
CA GLU A 77 5.42 1.53 0.09
C GLU A 77 4.39 2.67 -0.02
N VAL A 78 3.22 2.46 0.57
CA VAL A 78 2.10 3.38 0.56
C VAL A 78 1.83 3.85 1.98
N LYS A 79 1.90 5.17 2.20
CA LYS A 79 1.59 5.77 3.50
C LYS A 79 0.80 7.04 3.31
N ILE A 80 -0.29 7.18 4.06
CA ILE A 80 -1.09 8.41 4.09
C ILE A 80 -0.21 9.63 4.38
N ASN A 81 0.66 9.51 5.39
CA ASN A 81 1.64 10.54 5.71
C ASN A 81 2.98 10.19 5.02
N PRO A 82 3.46 11.02 4.08
CA PRO A 82 4.74 10.82 3.38
C PRO A 82 5.93 10.70 4.34
N LYS A 83 5.90 11.39 5.49
CA LYS A 83 6.98 11.36 6.49
C LYS A 83 7.16 9.99 7.15
N LYS A 84 6.19 9.08 6.99
CA LYS A 84 6.25 7.70 7.49
C LYS A 84 6.79 6.72 6.47
N ILE A 85 7.09 7.17 5.25
CA ILE A 85 7.69 6.32 4.21
C ILE A 85 9.16 6.17 4.56
N ASP A 86 9.61 4.92 4.65
CA ASP A 86 11.00 4.60 4.90
C ASP A 86 11.53 3.69 3.79
N LEU A 87 12.18 4.31 2.82
CA LEU A 87 12.75 3.61 1.67
C LEU A 87 13.91 2.69 2.07
N GLU A 88 14.58 2.94 3.19
CA GLU A 88 15.65 2.07 3.66
C GLU A 88 15.06 0.77 4.19
N ILE A 89 14.02 0.85 5.02
CA ILE A 89 13.26 -0.32 5.49
C ILE A 89 12.67 -1.08 4.29
N LEU A 90 12.10 -0.37 3.31
CA LEU A 90 11.56 -1.00 2.10
C LEU A 90 12.63 -1.80 1.33
N LYS A 91 13.83 -1.24 1.17
CA LYS A 91 14.97 -1.96 0.57
C LYS A 91 15.36 -3.20 1.37
N GLN A 92 15.39 -3.10 2.70
CA GLN A 92 15.70 -4.27 3.55
C GLN A 92 14.67 -5.40 3.35
N LYS A 93 13.38 -5.05 3.28
CA LYS A 93 12.28 -6.00 3.01
C LYS A 93 12.37 -6.61 1.60
N ALA A 94 12.88 -5.86 0.63
CA ALA A 94 12.98 -6.28 -0.77
C ALA A 94 14.19 -7.17 -1.09
N LYS A 95 15.13 -7.40 -0.16
CA LYS A 95 16.36 -8.19 -0.40
C LYS A 95 16.14 -9.54 -1.08
N LYS A 96 15.06 -10.26 -0.75
CA LYS A 96 14.73 -11.54 -1.40
C LYS A 96 14.28 -11.36 -2.85
N ILE A 97 13.58 -10.27 -3.16
CA ILE A 97 13.17 -9.89 -4.52
C ILE A 97 14.41 -9.53 -5.32
N GLU A 98 15.30 -8.68 -4.79
CA GLU A 98 16.57 -8.33 -5.46
C GLU A 98 17.39 -9.57 -5.79
N SER A 99 17.48 -10.51 -4.84
CA SER A 99 18.20 -11.78 -5.03
C SER A 99 17.58 -12.67 -6.11
N LYS A 100 16.24 -12.63 -6.28
CA LYS A 100 15.51 -13.41 -7.29
C LYS A 100 15.55 -12.75 -8.68
N PHE A 101 15.59 -11.43 -8.74
CA PHE A 101 15.49 -10.64 -9.97
C PHE A 101 16.77 -9.84 -10.26
N LYS A 102 17.95 -10.48 -10.16
CA LYS A 102 19.25 -9.82 -10.34
C LYS A 102 19.46 -9.15 -11.70
N ALA A 103 18.74 -9.61 -12.73
CA ALA A 103 18.81 -9.07 -14.09
C ALA A 103 17.80 -7.93 -14.35
N TYR A 104 17.01 -7.55 -13.34
CA TYR A 104 16.02 -6.49 -13.46
C TYR A 104 16.51 -5.23 -12.78
N ASP A 105 16.18 -4.08 -13.37
CA ASP A 105 16.37 -2.78 -12.74
C ASP A 105 15.25 -2.54 -11.71
N ILE A 106 15.63 -2.27 -10.46
CA ILE A 106 14.70 -2.17 -9.34
C ILE A 106 14.59 -0.72 -8.89
N GLU A 107 13.40 -0.16 -9.05
CA GLU A 107 13.05 1.19 -8.62
C GLU A 107 12.28 1.14 -7.30
N TYR A 108 12.74 1.88 -6.30
CA TYR A 108 12.09 2.02 -5.00
C TYR A 108 11.30 3.32 -4.94
N LEU A 109 10.02 3.23 -4.59
CA LEU A 109 9.11 4.37 -4.56
C LEU A 109 8.35 4.47 -3.24
N GLY A 110 8.00 5.71 -2.89
CA GLY A 110 7.06 6.01 -1.84
C GLY A 110 5.82 6.65 -2.42
N TYR A 111 4.64 6.11 -2.11
CA TYR A 111 3.38 6.74 -2.45
C TYR A 111 2.67 7.25 -1.20
N SER A 112 2.07 8.41 -1.32
CA SER A 112 1.27 9.03 -0.28
C SER A 112 0.06 9.74 -0.85
N LEU A 113 -0.76 10.34 0.03
CA LEU A 113 -1.85 11.19 -0.40
C LEU A 113 -1.39 12.35 -1.30
N GLU A 114 -0.17 12.83 -1.13
CA GLU A 114 0.39 13.89 -1.98
C GLU A 114 0.65 13.44 -3.43
N ASN A 115 0.62 12.12 -3.70
CA ASN A 115 0.89 11.55 -5.02
C ASN A 115 -0.38 11.09 -5.77
N MET A 116 -1.58 11.29 -5.18
CA MET A 116 -2.86 11.06 -5.87
C MET A 116 -2.98 12.04 -7.04
#